data_AF-A0A316ASX9-F1
#
_entry.id   AF-A0A316ASX9-F1
#
_cell.length_a   1.000
_cell.length_b   1.000
_cell.length_c   1.000
_cell.angle_alpha   90.00
_cell.angle_beta   90.00
_cell.angle_gamma   90.00
#
_symmetry.space_group_name_H-M   'P 1'
#
loop_
_entity.id
_entity.type
_entity.pdbx_description
1 polymer ?
#
loop_
_entity_poly.entity_id
_entity_poly.type
_entity_poly.pdbx_seq_one_letter_code
_entity_poly.pdbx_strand_id
1 'polypeptide(L)'
;MTQYFLLSAMLTFMVGCGNNTSKKSSNSSAKITQTSSYTGTASITQGIASTINEDIYSCERGRKTDVGAITSTDGKKWTVPAQTNFTNVSFPFSSDLFNSCEGKKYATPQEALSNFDDSRIIEIDKEGEIFTAYIFADNYFEMYVNGVAVGKDKVPFTEFNSSIIKFRVSKPFTIAMKLVDWEEHLGIGCEANRGKSFHAGDGGMVAVIKDKNNHIIATTNENWKAQTFYTAPIKDLNCVSEVGNYRYSENCDTNGSQDGTSFYALHWELPKEWMKANFNDSNWPNATTYTNQDIGVDNKSAYTNFTSIFDDTSEDAKFIWSTNVILDNEVLVRYTIK
;
A
#
# COMPACT_ATOMS: atom_id res chain seq x y z
N MET A 1 4.93 26.36 81.30
CA MET A 1 4.10 25.36 81.98
C MET A 1 3.86 24.24 80.98
N THR A 2 4.29 23.01 81.12
CA THR A 2 5.17 22.34 82.08
C THR A 2 5.65 21.12 81.31
N GLN A 3 6.95 20.90 81.34
CA GLN A 3 7.66 19.70 80.88
C GLN A 3 7.12 18.47 81.63
N TYR A 4 7.25 17.25 81.09
CA TYR A 4 7.80 16.08 81.79
C TYR A 4 7.68 14.79 80.96
N PHE A 5 8.82 14.12 80.89
CA PHE A 5 9.05 12.70 80.58
C PHE A 5 8.26 11.75 81.49
N LEU A 6 7.93 10.55 80.99
CA LEU A 6 7.93 9.26 81.73
C LEU A 6 7.84 8.13 80.67
N LEU A 7 8.93 7.43 80.35
CA LEU A 7 9.56 6.26 81.01
C LEU A 7 8.79 4.92 80.83
N SER A 8 9.32 4.12 79.89
CA SER A 8 9.69 2.69 79.96
C SER A 8 8.78 1.66 80.68
N ALA A 9 8.39 0.60 79.95
CA ALA A 9 8.25 -0.75 80.53
C ALA A 9 8.48 -1.88 79.49
N MET A 10 9.62 -2.56 79.66
CA MET A 10 9.97 -3.99 79.50
C MET A 10 9.38 -4.90 78.40
N LEU A 11 10.36 -5.49 77.70
CA LEU A 11 10.48 -6.82 77.07
C LEU A 11 9.50 -7.93 77.50
N THR A 12 9.06 -8.71 76.50
CA THR A 12 9.19 -10.19 76.51
C THR A 12 9.44 -10.71 75.09
N PHE A 13 10.54 -11.44 74.92
CA PHE A 13 10.88 -12.27 73.76
C PHE A 13 10.06 -13.57 73.81
N MET A 14 9.48 -13.98 72.68
CA MET A 14 9.35 -15.41 72.36
C MET A 14 9.69 -15.62 70.88
N VAL A 15 10.76 -16.40 70.70
CA VAL A 15 11.27 -16.91 69.43
C VAL A 15 10.37 -18.06 68.99
N GLY A 16 9.72 -17.92 67.83
CA GLY A 16 9.07 -19.00 67.10
C GLY A 16 9.78 -19.21 65.77
N CYS A 17 10.60 -20.25 65.66
CA CYS A 17 11.19 -20.68 64.41
C CYS A 17 10.11 -21.33 63.53
N GLY A 18 9.81 -20.71 62.40
CA GLY A 18 9.02 -21.28 61.29
C GLY A 18 9.80 -21.09 59.99
N ASN A 19 10.03 -22.19 59.28
CA ASN A 19 11.00 -22.34 58.21
C ASN A 19 10.92 -21.32 57.05
N ASN A 20 12.12 -21.01 56.55
CA ASN A 20 12.46 -20.42 55.26
C ASN A 20 11.57 -20.89 54.10
N THR A 21 11.00 -19.94 53.35
CA THR A 21 11.14 -19.90 51.88
C THR A 21 11.00 -18.45 51.39
N SER A 22 12.01 -18.01 50.66
CA SER A 22 12.07 -16.74 49.94
C SER A 22 10.92 -16.60 48.95
N LYS A 23 10.11 -15.53 49.05
CA LYS A 23 9.26 -15.07 47.96
C LYS A 23 10.16 -14.52 46.85
N LYS A 24 10.50 -15.38 45.87
CA LYS A 24 11.03 -14.95 44.58
C LYS A 24 9.89 -14.46 43.71
N SER A 25 10.08 -13.24 43.20
CA SER A 25 9.50 -12.63 42.00
C SER A 25 8.83 -13.59 41.02
N SER A 26 7.52 -13.47 40.86
CA SER A 26 6.83 -13.95 39.66
C SER A 26 6.87 -12.83 38.61
N ASN A 27 7.94 -12.79 37.82
CA ASN A 27 7.87 -12.25 36.47
C ASN A 27 6.86 -13.13 35.72
N SER A 28 5.64 -12.62 35.53
CA SER A 28 4.71 -13.20 34.56
C SER A 28 5.19 -12.83 33.16
N SER A 29 6.23 -13.53 32.69
CA SER A 29 6.46 -13.70 31.27
C SER A 29 5.27 -14.50 30.74
N ALA A 30 4.23 -13.79 30.31
CA ALA A 30 3.13 -14.36 29.56
C ALA A 30 3.73 -15.00 28.31
N LYS A 31 3.77 -16.32 28.33
CA LYS A 31 4.14 -17.15 27.19
C LYS A 31 3.08 -16.89 26.12
N ILE A 32 3.40 -16.08 25.11
CA ILE A 32 2.56 -15.92 23.92
C ILE A 32 2.41 -17.32 23.31
N THR A 33 1.26 -17.92 23.57
CA THR A 33 0.88 -19.22 23.04
C THR A 33 -0.45 -19.04 22.32
N GLN A 34 -0.42 -18.27 21.24
CA GLN A 34 -1.29 -18.56 20.10
C GLN A 34 -0.35 -19.03 18.99
N THR A 35 -0.34 -20.34 18.80
CA THR A 35 0.12 -20.93 17.54
C THR A 35 -0.69 -20.26 16.43
N SER A 36 -0.05 -19.39 15.66
CA SER A 36 -0.59 -18.89 14.40
C SER A 36 -1.14 -20.09 13.61
N SER A 37 -2.45 -20.09 13.36
CA SER A 37 -3.09 -21.10 12.51
C SER A 37 -2.81 -20.86 11.02
N TYR A 38 -2.29 -19.69 10.67
CA TYR A 38 -1.81 -19.41 9.33
C TYR A 38 -0.60 -20.30 9.01
N THR A 39 -0.73 -21.07 7.93
CA THR A 39 0.26 -22.05 7.45
C THR A 39 0.84 -21.65 6.08
N GLY A 40 0.52 -20.45 5.60
CA GLY A 40 1.05 -19.93 4.34
C GLY A 40 2.49 -19.42 4.45
N THR A 41 2.96 -18.77 3.39
CA THR A 41 4.37 -18.41 3.23
C THR A 41 4.74 -17.01 3.74
N ALA A 42 3.76 -16.21 4.14
CA ALA A 42 4.01 -14.84 4.57
C ALA A 42 4.74 -14.74 5.92
N SER A 43 5.52 -13.68 6.08
CA SER A 43 5.98 -13.21 7.39
C SER A 43 4.84 -12.48 8.09
N ILE A 44 4.58 -12.80 9.36
CA ILE A 44 3.47 -12.23 10.13
C ILE A 44 3.97 -11.08 11.01
N THR A 45 3.31 -9.93 10.94
CA THR A 45 3.45 -8.84 11.92
C THR A 45 2.18 -8.68 12.73
N GLN A 46 2.27 -8.12 13.93
CA GLN A 46 1.12 -7.78 14.76
C GLN A 46 1.31 -6.41 15.42
N GLY A 47 0.27 -5.59 15.36
CA GLY A 47 0.22 -4.26 15.97
C GLY A 47 0.90 -3.17 15.16
N ILE A 48 0.90 -1.97 15.75
CA ILE A 48 1.32 -0.73 15.07
C ILE A 48 2.84 -0.69 14.91
N ALA A 49 3.29 -0.39 13.69
CA ALA A 49 4.69 -0.20 13.36
C ALA A 49 5.26 1.09 13.99
N SER A 50 6.58 1.14 14.15
CA SER A 50 7.26 2.38 14.56
C SER A 50 7.43 3.30 13.36
N THR A 51 7.05 4.56 13.48
CA THR A 51 7.29 5.56 12.43
C THR A 51 8.80 5.82 12.28
N ILE A 52 9.28 5.82 11.04
CA ILE A 52 10.69 6.11 10.69
C ILE A 52 10.85 7.37 9.85
N ASN A 53 9.84 7.74 9.06
CA ASN A 53 9.73 9.03 8.41
C ASN A 53 8.30 9.52 8.59
N GLU A 54 8.15 10.77 9.01
CA GLU A 54 6.86 11.41 9.11
C GLU A 54 6.59 12.24 7.86
N ASP A 55 5.34 12.23 7.39
CA ASP A 55 4.84 13.14 6.35
C ASP A 55 5.81 13.33 5.17
N ILE A 56 6.14 12.24 4.47
CA ILE A 56 7.08 12.29 3.33
C ILE A 56 6.57 13.20 2.19
N TYR A 57 5.28 13.53 2.23
CA TYR A 57 4.59 14.46 1.36
C TYR A 57 3.56 15.28 2.14
N SER A 58 3.38 16.54 1.75
CA SER A 58 2.40 17.45 2.36
C SER A 58 1.47 18.07 1.32
N CYS A 59 0.18 18.06 1.62
CA CYS A 59 -0.87 18.68 0.83
C CYS A 59 -1.93 19.26 1.78
N GLU A 60 -2.49 20.43 1.46
CA GLU A 60 -3.37 21.19 2.37
C GLU A 60 -4.56 20.37 2.92
N ARG A 61 -5.12 19.49 2.10
CA ARG A 61 -6.23 18.59 2.47
C ARG A 61 -5.83 17.10 2.41
N GLY A 62 -4.53 16.84 2.35
CA GLY A 62 -3.99 15.49 2.27
C GLY A 62 -3.97 14.80 3.63
N ARG A 63 -4.01 13.47 3.59
CA ARG A 63 -3.79 12.60 4.75
C ARG A 63 -2.31 12.44 5.05
N LYS A 64 -2.00 11.97 6.26
CA LYS A 64 -0.62 11.77 6.74
C LYS A 64 0.08 10.72 5.88
N THR A 65 1.30 11.00 5.44
CA THR A 65 2.07 10.10 4.55
C THR A 65 3.29 9.52 5.25
N ASP A 66 3.08 8.99 6.45
CA ASP A 66 4.15 8.38 7.21
C ASP A 66 4.69 7.11 6.55
N VAL A 67 5.93 6.78 6.89
CA VAL A 67 6.56 5.49 6.60
C VAL A 67 7.06 4.90 7.89
N GLY A 68 6.76 3.62 8.11
CA GLY A 68 7.08 2.89 9.32
C GLY A 68 8.01 1.71 9.10
N ALA A 69 8.42 1.12 10.21
CA ALA A 69 9.13 -0.16 10.25
C ALA A 69 8.56 -1.07 11.35
N ILE A 70 8.43 -2.35 11.03
CA ILE A 70 7.98 -3.39 11.97
C ILE A 70 8.79 -4.67 11.77
N THR A 71 9.00 -5.42 12.85
CA THR A 71 9.69 -6.71 12.80
C THR A 71 8.66 -7.82 12.92
N SER A 72 8.67 -8.73 11.96
CA SER A 72 7.78 -9.90 11.89
C SER A 72 8.23 -11.03 12.82
N THR A 73 7.35 -12.01 13.05
CA THR A 73 7.57 -13.14 13.97
C THR A 73 8.74 -14.05 13.58
N ASP A 74 9.14 -14.05 12.31
CA ASP A 74 10.31 -14.76 11.79
C ASP A 74 11.63 -13.92 11.87
N GLY A 75 11.56 -12.70 12.41
CA GLY A 75 12.69 -11.81 12.60
C GLY A 75 13.01 -10.89 11.41
N LYS A 76 12.26 -10.94 10.31
CA LYS A 76 12.44 -10.00 9.18
C LYS A 76 11.89 -8.62 9.50
N LYS A 77 12.54 -7.59 8.96
CA LYS A 77 12.09 -6.19 9.06
C LYS A 77 11.36 -5.77 7.80
N TRP A 78 10.24 -5.08 7.98
CA TRP A 78 9.36 -4.63 6.91
C TRP A 78 9.19 -3.12 6.98
N THR A 79 9.22 -2.46 5.82
CA THR A 79 8.84 -1.05 5.67
C THR A 79 7.38 -0.98 5.27
N VAL A 80 6.61 -0.14 5.95
CA VAL A 80 5.16 -0.06 5.79
C VAL A 80 4.73 1.40 5.50
N PRO A 81 3.75 1.66 4.61
CA PRO A 81 2.94 0.66 3.89
C PRO A 81 3.72 -0.15 2.86
N ALA A 82 4.79 0.41 2.28
CA ALA A 82 5.70 -0.33 1.42
C ALA A 82 7.07 0.34 1.33
N GLN A 83 8.10 -0.40 0.91
CA GLN A 83 9.35 0.21 0.46
C GLN A 83 9.17 0.80 -0.94
N THR A 84 8.96 2.11 -1.02
CA THR A 84 8.74 2.84 -2.28
C THR A 84 9.98 3.64 -2.73
N ASN A 85 9.93 4.11 -3.97
CA ASN A 85 10.85 5.04 -4.58
C ASN A 85 10.37 6.50 -4.47
N PHE A 86 9.39 6.82 -3.60
CA PHE A 86 8.83 8.16 -3.52
C PHE A 86 9.91 9.25 -3.31
N THR A 87 10.82 9.02 -2.35
CA THR A 87 11.95 9.93 -2.07
C THR A 87 13.18 9.70 -2.96
N ASN A 88 13.16 8.68 -3.83
CA ASN A 88 14.25 8.40 -4.76
C ASN A 88 14.22 9.38 -5.94
N VAL A 89 15.14 10.34 -5.94
CA VAL A 89 15.27 11.38 -6.98
C VAL A 89 15.67 10.85 -8.35
N SER A 90 16.26 9.66 -8.43
CA SER A 90 16.58 9.01 -9.72
C SER A 90 15.37 8.35 -10.36
N PHE A 91 14.27 8.17 -9.62
CA PHE A 91 13.00 7.71 -10.15
C PHE A 91 12.15 8.91 -10.58
N PRO A 92 11.82 9.06 -11.87
CA PRO A 92 11.08 10.23 -12.34
C PRO A 92 9.66 10.25 -11.76
N PHE A 93 9.18 11.42 -11.33
CA PHE A 93 7.75 11.63 -11.11
C PHE A 93 7.01 11.66 -12.46
N SER A 94 5.71 11.36 -12.46
CA SER A 94 4.80 11.57 -13.59
C SER A 94 4.45 13.05 -13.81
N SER A 95 3.93 13.39 -15.00
CA SER A 95 3.27 14.68 -15.24
C SER A 95 1.83 14.63 -14.76
N ASP A 96 1.25 15.77 -14.40
CA ASP A 96 -0.12 15.83 -13.89
C ASP A 96 -1.12 15.81 -15.05
N LEU A 97 -2.04 14.83 -15.04
CA LEU A 97 -3.33 14.97 -15.72
C LEU A 97 -4.25 15.83 -14.83
N PHE A 98 -4.22 15.58 -13.53
CA PHE A 98 -4.85 16.40 -12.50
C PHE A 98 -4.14 16.22 -11.17
N ASN A 99 -3.84 17.30 -10.47
CA ASN A 99 -3.25 17.28 -9.14
C ASN A 99 -3.63 18.55 -8.38
N SER A 100 -4.54 18.41 -7.42
CA SER A 100 -5.04 19.55 -6.65
C SER A 100 -4.01 20.10 -5.67
N CYS A 101 -3.09 19.26 -5.17
CA CYS A 101 -2.04 19.65 -4.24
C CYS A 101 -1.00 20.59 -4.88
N GLU A 102 -0.76 20.45 -6.19
CA GLU A 102 0.14 21.34 -6.95
C GLU A 102 -0.61 22.40 -7.78
N GLY A 103 -1.93 22.53 -7.61
CA GLY A 103 -2.75 23.47 -8.37
C GLY A 103 -2.93 23.14 -9.86
N LYS A 104 -2.58 21.92 -10.28
CA LYS A 104 -2.73 21.43 -11.67
C LYS A 104 -4.12 20.84 -11.88
N LYS A 105 -5.13 21.70 -11.96
CA LYS A 105 -6.55 21.30 -12.05
C LYS A 105 -7.07 21.37 -13.49
N TYR A 106 -6.41 20.68 -14.42
CA TYR A 106 -6.85 20.66 -15.82
C TYR A 106 -8.26 20.07 -15.95
N ALA A 107 -9.07 20.64 -16.83
CA ALA A 107 -10.45 20.21 -17.02
C ALA A 107 -10.58 19.12 -18.09
N THR A 108 -9.59 18.99 -18.98
CA THR A 108 -9.61 18.04 -20.10
C THR A 108 -8.22 17.43 -20.35
N PRO A 109 -8.14 16.21 -20.94
CA PRO A 109 -6.86 15.63 -21.35
C PRO A 109 -6.07 16.54 -22.31
N GLN A 110 -6.76 17.23 -23.22
CA GLN A 110 -6.12 18.11 -24.21
C GLN A 110 -5.44 19.31 -23.56
N GLU A 111 -6.05 19.87 -22.52
CA GLU A 111 -5.45 20.95 -21.72
C GLU A 111 -4.21 20.47 -20.96
N ALA A 112 -4.28 19.30 -20.33
CA ALA A 112 -3.13 18.72 -19.63
C ALA A 112 -1.97 18.42 -20.60
N LEU A 113 -2.27 17.84 -21.78
CA LEU A 113 -1.27 17.54 -22.80
C LEU A 113 -0.61 18.79 -23.41
N SER A 114 -1.35 19.89 -23.57
CA SER A 114 -0.77 21.14 -24.09
C SER A 114 0.21 21.79 -23.12
N ASN A 115 0.16 21.40 -21.84
CA ASN A 115 1.08 21.81 -20.80
C ASN A 115 2.14 20.75 -20.48
N PHE A 116 2.18 19.63 -21.22
CA PHE A 116 3.18 18.60 -21.01
C PHE A 116 4.57 19.08 -21.44
N ASP A 117 5.56 18.92 -20.57
CA ASP A 117 6.97 19.20 -20.88
C ASP A 117 7.60 17.99 -21.58
N ASP A 118 7.83 18.10 -22.89
CA ASP A 118 8.41 17.02 -23.70
C ASP A 118 9.83 16.62 -23.27
N SER A 119 10.54 17.43 -22.49
CA SER A 119 11.82 17.01 -21.88
C SER A 119 11.66 15.88 -20.85
N ARG A 120 10.42 15.61 -20.42
CA ARG A 120 10.06 14.51 -19.51
C ARG A 120 9.75 13.19 -20.21
N ILE A 121 9.83 13.15 -21.55
CA ILE A 121 9.67 11.89 -22.30
C ILE A 121 10.84 10.96 -21.94
N ILE A 122 10.52 9.77 -21.46
CA ILE A 122 11.55 8.76 -21.12
C ILE A 122 11.92 7.97 -22.36
N GLU A 123 13.17 8.12 -22.80
CA GLU A 123 13.72 7.44 -23.98
C GLU A 123 14.29 6.06 -23.60
N ILE A 124 13.58 4.98 -23.91
CA ILE A 124 13.99 3.59 -23.62
C ILE A 124 14.64 2.95 -24.85
N ASP A 125 14.03 3.14 -26.01
CA ASP A 125 14.54 2.73 -27.31
C ASP A 125 14.34 3.85 -28.32
N LYS A 126 15.43 4.37 -28.87
CA LYS A 126 15.42 5.52 -29.80
C LYS A 126 14.65 5.25 -31.08
N GLU A 127 14.64 4.00 -31.54
CA GLU A 127 13.93 3.58 -32.75
C GLU A 127 12.45 3.27 -32.47
N GLY A 128 12.05 3.34 -31.20
CA GLY A 128 10.70 3.06 -30.75
C GLY A 128 9.68 4.16 -31.07
N GLU A 129 8.44 3.83 -30.78
CA GLU A 129 7.31 4.76 -30.87
C GLU A 129 7.06 5.42 -29.52
N ILE A 130 6.49 6.64 -29.55
CA ILE A 130 6.05 7.31 -28.33
C ILE A 130 4.68 6.75 -27.94
N PHE A 131 4.57 6.34 -26.69
CA PHE A 131 3.32 6.00 -26.04
C PHE A 131 3.03 6.99 -24.92
N THR A 132 1.74 7.22 -24.67
CA THR A 132 1.25 8.02 -23.53
C THR A 132 0.44 7.11 -22.62
N ALA A 133 0.84 6.99 -21.36
CA ALA A 133 0.07 6.35 -20.31
C ALA A 133 -0.69 7.41 -19.50
N TYR A 134 -1.99 7.22 -19.36
CA TYR A 134 -2.84 7.92 -18.40
C TYR A 134 -3.15 6.98 -17.26
N ILE A 135 -2.96 7.42 -16.02
CA ILE A 135 -3.08 6.56 -14.83
C ILE A 135 -3.85 7.31 -13.75
N PHE A 136 -4.79 6.63 -13.13
CA PHE A 136 -5.37 7.01 -11.84
C PHE A 136 -5.15 5.86 -10.86
N ALA A 137 -4.69 6.18 -9.65
CA ALA A 137 -4.43 5.22 -8.59
C ALA A 137 -5.12 5.62 -7.29
N ASP A 138 -5.63 4.62 -6.60
CA ASP A 138 -6.08 4.64 -5.22
C ASP A 138 -5.08 3.76 -4.44
N ASN A 139 -3.99 4.28 -3.88
CA ASN A 139 -3.53 5.67 -3.91
C ASN A 139 -2.27 5.90 -4.76
N TYR A 140 -1.31 4.99 -4.71
CA TYR A 140 0.05 5.25 -5.22
C TYR A 140 0.49 4.25 -6.28
N PHE A 141 1.30 4.70 -7.23
CA PHE A 141 1.95 3.82 -8.20
C PHE A 141 3.43 4.17 -8.48
N GLU A 142 4.18 3.16 -8.91
CA GLU A 142 5.46 3.29 -9.61
C GLU A 142 5.41 2.47 -10.89
N MET A 143 5.65 3.10 -12.04
CA MET A 143 5.60 2.46 -13.34
C MET A 143 7.00 2.25 -13.92
N TYR A 144 7.19 1.05 -14.45
CA TYR A 144 8.36 0.61 -15.20
C TYR A 144 7.95 0.13 -16.59
N VAL A 145 8.82 0.34 -17.58
CA VAL A 145 8.69 -0.23 -18.92
C VAL A 145 9.97 -0.97 -19.26
N ASN A 146 9.88 -2.29 -19.50
CA ASN A 146 11.04 -3.19 -19.66
C ASN A 146 12.08 -3.07 -18.51
N GLY A 147 11.61 -2.69 -17.32
CA GLY A 147 12.42 -2.47 -16.13
C GLY A 147 13.15 -1.12 -16.06
N VAL A 148 12.87 -0.20 -16.98
CA VAL A 148 13.27 1.22 -16.87
C VAL A 148 12.17 1.96 -16.10
N ALA A 149 12.54 2.72 -15.07
CA ALA A 149 11.60 3.57 -14.33
C ALA A 149 11.11 4.70 -15.24
N VAL A 150 9.79 4.79 -15.48
CA VAL A 150 9.20 5.78 -16.40
C VAL A 150 8.39 6.85 -15.70
N GLY A 151 7.85 6.57 -14.52
CA GLY A 151 7.11 7.55 -13.75
C GLY A 151 6.52 6.96 -12.47
N LYS A 152 6.53 7.72 -11.39
CA LYS A 152 5.86 7.41 -10.14
C LYS A 152 4.86 8.50 -9.80
N ASP A 153 3.87 8.15 -8.99
CA ASP A 153 2.88 9.09 -8.53
C ASP A 153 3.52 10.23 -7.73
N LYS A 154 2.91 11.42 -7.80
CA LYS A 154 3.26 12.61 -7.04
C LYS A 154 2.58 12.67 -5.68
N VAL A 155 1.44 12.00 -5.50
CA VAL A 155 0.72 11.99 -4.23
C VAL A 155 0.68 10.56 -3.67
N PRO A 156 1.28 10.30 -2.50
CA PRO A 156 1.28 8.96 -1.90
C PRO A 156 -0.10 8.48 -1.44
N PHE A 157 -0.91 9.38 -0.88
CA PHE A 157 -2.18 9.02 -0.23
C PHE A 157 -3.33 9.86 -0.74
N THR A 158 -3.51 11.07 -0.23
CA THR A 158 -4.53 12.01 -0.70
C THR A 158 -3.98 13.43 -0.71
N GLU A 159 -4.54 14.36 -1.46
CA GLU A 159 -5.70 14.26 -2.35
C GLU A 159 -5.46 13.38 -3.59
N PHE A 160 -6.52 12.75 -4.11
CA PHE A 160 -6.43 11.96 -5.33
C PHE A 160 -5.97 12.81 -6.53
N ASN A 161 -5.12 12.21 -7.36
CA ASN A 161 -4.56 12.81 -8.56
C ASN A 161 -4.60 11.80 -9.72
N SER A 162 -4.27 12.28 -10.91
CA SER A 162 -4.09 11.43 -12.09
C SER A 162 -2.91 11.91 -12.89
N SER A 163 -2.29 10.97 -13.61
CA SER A 163 -0.94 11.09 -14.12
C SER A 163 -0.87 10.89 -15.62
N ILE A 164 0.09 11.57 -16.25
CA ILE A 164 0.52 11.39 -17.64
C ILE A 164 1.99 10.97 -17.63
N ILE A 165 2.30 9.88 -18.32
CA ILE A 165 3.69 9.46 -18.59
C ILE A 165 3.82 9.28 -20.10
N LYS A 166 4.85 9.89 -20.69
CA LYS A 166 5.25 9.63 -22.08
C LYS A 166 6.58 8.92 -22.10
N PHE A 167 6.67 7.85 -22.88
CA PHE A 167 7.91 7.09 -23.05
C PHE A 167 8.05 6.61 -24.50
N ARG A 168 9.29 6.43 -24.94
CA ARG A 168 9.61 5.87 -26.26
C ARG A 168 10.16 4.46 -26.14
N VAL A 169 9.52 3.49 -26.78
CA VAL A 169 9.94 2.08 -26.75
C VAL A 169 9.49 1.33 -28.00
N SER A 170 10.19 0.26 -28.37
CA SER A 170 9.74 -0.67 -29.42
C SER A 170 8.84 -1.75 -28.85
N LYS A 171 7.87 -2.21 -29.65
CA LYS A 171 7.07 -3.40 -29.34
C LYS A 171 7.85 -4.70 -29.64
N PRO A 172 7.58 -5.80 -28.90
CA PRO A 172 6.74 -5.85 -27.70
C PRO A 172 7.46 -5.21 -26.50
N PHE A 173 6.69 -4.68 -25.55
CA PHE A 173 7.22 -4.18 -24.28
C PHE A 173 6.30 -4.54 -23.11
N THR A 174 6.90 -4.69 -21.93
CA THR A 174 6.20 -4.99 -20.69
C THR A 174 6.08 -3.75 -19.84
N ILE A 175 4.86 -3.44 -19.42
CA ILE A 175 4.58 -2.52 -18.32
C ILE A 175 4.54 -3.33 -17.03
N ALA A 176 5.25 -2.84 -16.01
CA ALA A 176 5.22 -3.39 -14.67
C ALA A 176 4.97 -2.24 -13.69
N MET A 177 4.05 -2.41 -12.75
CA MET A 177 3.74 -1.37 -11.76
C MET A 177 3.73 -1.93 -10.35
N LYS A 178 4.29 -1.15 -9.41
CA LYS A 178 4.07 -1.33 -7.99
C LYS A 178 2.94 -0.40 -7.59
N LEU A 179 1.96 -0.94 -6.89
CA LEU A 179 0.78 -0.23 -6.43
C LEU A 179 0.73 -0.32 -4.90
N VAL A 180 0.36 0.78 -4.25
CA VAL A 180 0.27 0.85 -2.79
C VAL A 180 -1.04 1.53 -2.41
N ASP A 181 -1.85 0.85 -1.62
CA ASP A 181 -2.91 1.45 -0.79
C ASP A 181 -2.23 2.00 0.47
N TRP A 182 -2.31 3.31 0.67
CA TRP A 182 -1.53 3.98 1.71
C TRP A 182 -2.27 3.91 3.05
N GLU A 183 -1.53 3.85 4.16
CA GLU A 183 -2.12 3.68 5.49
C GLU A 183 -1.73 4.83 6.43
N GLU A 184 -2.65 5.22 7.34
CA GLU A 184 -2.33 6.15 8.43
C GLU A 184 -1.82 5.41 9.67
N HIS A 185 -2.39 4.23 9.92
CA HIS A 185 -2.01 3.35 11.00
C HIS A 185 -1.02 2.30 10.48
N LEU A 186 0.25 2.67 10.58
CA LEU A 186 1.37 1.92 10.03
C LEU A 186 1.40 0.46 10.49
N GLY A 187 1.55 -0.46 9.55
CA GLY A 187 1.71 -1.90 9.77
C GLY A 187 0.40 -2.67 9.91
N ILE A 188 -0.76 -2.01 9.77
CA ILE A 188 -2.08 -2.64 9.87
C ILE A 188 -3.09 -2.16 8.82
N GLY A 189 -2.70 -1.46 7.76
CA GLY A 189 -3.54 -1.14 6.60
C GLY A 189 -4.80 -0.33 6.94
N CYS A 190 -4.73 0.49 8.00
CA CYS A 190 -5.90 1.17 8.55
C CYS A 190 -5.79 2.69 8.41
N GLU A 191 -6.95 3.31 8.29
CA GLU A 191 -7.16 4.75 8.29
C GLU A 191 -8.40 5.12 9.13
N ALA A 192 -8.49 6.38 9.56
CA ALA A 192 -9.71 6.87 10.20
C ALA A 192 -10.80 7.10 9.14
N ASN A 193 -11.86 6.30 9.15
CA ASN A 193 -12.94 6.42 8.16
C ASN A 193 -14.28 5.91 8.71
N ARG A 194 -15.39 6.42 8.17
CA ARG A 194 -16.77 5.98 8.49
C ARG A 194 -17.08 5.89 10.01
N GLY A 195 -16.52 6.81 10.80
CA GLY A 195 -16.69 6.87 12.25
C GLY A 195 -15.90 5.84 13.06
N LYS A 196 -14.93 5.17 12.43
CA LYS A 196 -14.02 4.19 13.03
C LYS A 196 -12.59 4.74 12.96
N SER A 197 -11.84 4.61 14.05
CA SER A 197 -10.42 4.97 14.06
C SER A 197 -9.58 4.01 13.21
N PHE A 198 -9.96 2.73 13.15
CA PHE A 198 -9.24 1.71 12.39
C PHE A 198 -10.17 1.10 11.35
N HIS A 199 -10.14 1.63 10.14
CA HIS A 199 -10.93 1.16 9.01
C HIS A 199 -9.99 0.81 7.86
N ALA A 200 -10.21 -0.32 7.18
CA ALA A 200 -9.44 -0.65 5.99
C ALA A 200 -9.76 0.38 4.88
N GLY A 201 -8.74 0.84 4.16
CA GLY A 201 -8.94 1.59 2.92
C GLY A 201 -9.44 0.68 1.80
N ASP A 202 -9.43 1.21 0.59
CA ASP A 202 -9.49 0.42 -0.62
C ASP A 202 -8.45 0.92 -1.60
N GLY A 203 -7.78 -0.03 -2.26
CA GLY A 203 -6.85 0.25 -3.33
C GLY A 203 -7.55 0.38 -4.68
N GLY A 204 -6.76 0.33 -5.76
CA GLY A 204 -7.27 0.22 -7.11
C GLY A 204 -6.45 1.05 -8.09
N MET A 205 -6.30 0.56 -9.32
CA MET A 205 -5.60 1.32 -10.36
C MET A 205 -6.25 1.10 -11.71
N VAL A 206 -6.36 2.18 -12.47
CA VAL A 206 -6.84 2.16 -13.86
C VAL A 206 -5.86 2.90 -14.74
N ALA A 207 -5.56 2.31 -15.90
CA ALA A 207 -4.64 2.93 -16.86
C ALA A 207 -5.05 2.70 -18.31
N VAL A 208 -4.75 3.70 -19.13
CA VAL A 208 -4.94 3.68 -20.59
C VAL A 208 -3.65 4.07 -21.28
N ILE A 209 -3.21 3.23 -22.22
CA ILE A 209 -2.01 3.43 -23.01
C ILE A 209 -2.42 3.79 -24.44
N LYS A 210 -2.01 4.96 -24.91
CA LYS A 210 -2.27 5.44 -26.27
C LYS A 210 -1.00 5.57 -27.09
N ASP A 211 -1.08 5.34 -28.40
CA ASP A 211 0.00 5.64 -29.34
C ASP A 211 0.10 7.16 -29.62
N LYS A 212 1.10 7.55 -30.42
CA LYS A 212 1.29 8.96 -30.85
C LYS A 212 0.12 9.53 -31.67
N ASN A 213 -0.73 8.67 -32.24
CA ASN A 213 -1.91 9.06 -33.02
C ASN A 213 -3.19 9.07 -32.15
N ASN A 214 -3.06 8.89 -30.83
CA ASN A 214 -4.14 8.86 -29.86
C ASN A 214 -5.06 7.63 -29.97
N HIS A 215 -4.62 6.54 -30.61
CA HIS A 215 -5.32 5.26 -30.56
C HIS A 215 -5.03 4.55 -29.24
N ILE A 216 -6.05 3.94 -28.64
CA ILE A 216 -5.90 3.07 -27.46
C ILE A 216 -5.21 1.78 -27.90
N ILE A 217 -4.07 1.47 -27.29
CA ILE A 217 -3.26 0.26 -27.58
C ILE A 217 -3.40 -0.77 -26.46
N ALA A 218 -3.67 -0.31 -25.24
CA ALA A 218 -3.97 -1.17 -24.10
C ALA A 218 -4.78 -0.41 -23.03
N THR A 219 -5.63 -1.14 -22.34
CA THR A 219 -6.32 -0.71 -21.12
C THR A 219 -6.06 -1.71 -20.00
N THR A 220 -6.22 -1.28 -18.75
CA THR A 220 -6.27 -2.19 -17.60
C THR A 220 -7.53 -3.05 -17.67
N ASN A 221 -7.34 -4.37 -17.49
CA ASN A 221 -8.40 -5.39 -17.51
C ASN A 221 -7.86 -6.70 -16.90
N GLU A 222 -8.66 -7.76 -16.89
CA GLU A 222 -8.34 -9.07 -16.32
C GLU A 222 -7.18 -9.82 -17.01
N ASN A 223 -6.66 -9.33 -18.14
CA ASN A 223 -5.50 -9.93 -18.80
C ASN A 223 -4.17 -9.46 -18.20
N TRP A 224 -4.19 -8.47 -17.32
CA TRP A 224 -3.03 -8.10 -16.51
C TRP A 224 -2.76 -9.18 -15.47
N LYS A 225 -1.50 -9.34 -15.08
CA LYS A 225 -1.11 -10.09 -13.88
C LYS A 225 -1.19 -9.19 -12.66
N ALA A 226 -1.59 -9.73 -11.51
CA ALA A 226 -1.61 -9.03 -10.23
C ALA A 226 -1.25 -9.98 -9.07
N GLN A 227 -0.30 -9.57 -8.23
CA GLN A 227 0.13 -10.34 -7.05
C GLN A 227 0.27 -9.40 -5.85
N THR A 228 -0.46 -9.70 -4.77
CA THR A 228 -0.36 -8.99 -3.48
C THR A 228 0.90 -9.38 -2.73
N PHE A 229 1.56 -8.44 -2.04
CA PHE A 229 2.78 -8.61 -1.22
C PHE A 229 2.67 -8.03 0.19
N TYR A 230 1.57 -7.36 0.50
CA TYR A 230 1.25 -6.89 1.83
C TYR A 230 -0.27 -6.94 1.99
N THR A 231 -0.77 -7.69 2.99
CA THR A 231 -2.22 -7.80 3.28
C THR A 231 -2.50 -7.39 4.72
N ALA A 232 -3.36 -6.39 4.92
CA ALA A 232 -3.74 -5.82 6.22
C ALA A 232 -5.05 -5.00 6.11
N PRO A 233 -5.78 -4.72 7.21
CA PRO A 233 -5.71 -5.36 8.51
C PRO A 233 -6.25 -6.80 8.48
N ILE A 234 -5.68 -7.68 9.31
CA ILE A 234 -6.22 -9.02 9.54
C ILE A 234 -6.55 -9.17 11.03
N LYS A 235 -7.83 -9.39 11.34
CA LYS A 235 -8.28 -9.55 12.74
C LYS A 235 -8.08 -10.96 13.27
N ASP A 236 -8.29 -11.95 12.40
CA ASP A 236 -8.15 -13.38 12.70
C ASP A 236 -7.38 -14.05 11.56
N LEU A 237 -6.22 -14.63 11.86
CA LEU A 237 -5.38 -15.34 10.89
C LEU A 237 -6.05 -16.59 10.28
N ASN A 238 -7.18 -17.06 10.80
CA ASN A 238 -7.97 -18.13 10.18
C ASN A 238 -8.72 -17.71 8.91
N CYS A 239 -8.90 -16.41 8.65
CA CYS A 239 -9.64 -15.92 7.48
C CYS A 239 -8.81 -15.90 6.19
N VAL A 240 -7.49 -16.06 6.31
CA VAL A 240 -6.53 -16.00 5.21
C VAL A 240 -6.05 -17.39 4.81
N SER A 241 -5.77 -17.59 3.53
CA SER A 241 -5.19 -18.85 3.02
C SER A 241 -4.33 -18.61 1.79
N GLU A 242 -3.47 -19.58 1.46
CA GLU A 242 -2.74 -19.63 0.20
C GLU A 242 -3.10 -20.90 -0.57
N VAL A 243 -3.39 -20.77 -1.87
CA VAL A 243 -3.64 -21.90 -2.77
C VAL A 243 -2.85 -21.68 -4.05
N GLY A 244 -1.79 -22.47 -4.25
CA GLY A 244 -0.83 -22.20 -5.32
C GLY A 244 -0.17 -20.83 -5.10
N ASN A 245 -0.30 -19.92 -6.06
CA ASN A 245 0.22 -18.54 -5.93
C ASN A 245 -0.85 -17.51 -5.53
N TYR A 246 -2.09 -17.96 -5.29
CA TYR A 246 -3.15 -17.09 -4.80
C TYR A 246 -3.00 -16.90 -3.29
N ARG A 247 -3.17 -15.65 -2.85
CA ARG A 247 -3.10 -15.20 -1.45
C ARG A 247 -4.48 -14.62 -1.12
N TYR A 248 -5.31 -15.40 -0.44
CA TYR A 248 -6.72 -15.09 -0.23
C TYR A 248 -6.96 -14.45 1.14
N SER A 249 -7.81 -13.44 1.13
CA SER A 249 -8.31 -12.73 2.32
C SER A 249 -9.81 -12.40 2.19
N GLU A 250 -10.53 -13.02 1.24
CA GLU A 250 -11.95 -12.73 0.97
C GLU A 250 -12.89 -13.00 2.17
N ASN A 251 -12.51 -13.94 3.04
CA ASN A 251 -13.30 -14.32 4.22
C ASN A 251 -12.96 -13.47 5.45
N CYS A 252 -12.07 -12.48 5.31
CA CYS A 252 -11.65 -11.63 6.41
C CYS A 252 -12.68 -10.54 6.72
N ASP A 253 -12.79 -10.22 8.01
CA ASP A 253 -13.67 -9.15 8.48
C ASP A 253 -13.07 -7.77 8.15
N THR A 254 -13.71 -7.07 7.22
CA THR A 254 -13.33 -5.73 6.76
C THR A 254 -14.03 -4.59 7.52
N ASN A 255 -14.87 -4.88 8.53
CA ASN A 255 -15.55 -3.84 9.29
C ASN A 255 -14.55 -3.01 10.11
N GLY A 256 -14.71 -1.69 10.16
CA GLY A 256 -13.84 -0.87 11.00
C GLY A 256 -14.01 -1.10 12.51
N SER A 257 -12.93 -0.90 13.26
CA SER A 257 -12.83 -0.99 14.72
C SER A 257 -12.47 0.35 15.35
N GLN A 258 -12.69 0.48 16.66
CA GLN A 258 -12.14 1.62 17.44
C GLN A 258 -10.73 1.34 17.95
N ASP A 259 -10.31 0.07 17.94
CA ASP A 259 -8.96 -0.35 18.31
C ASP A 259 -8.51 -1.45 17.35
N GLY A 260 -7.41 -1.17 16.64
CA GLY A 260 -6.74 -2.10 15.72
C GLY A 260 -5.35 -2.51 16.19
N THR A 261 -4.95 -2.16 17.42
CA THR A 261 -3.58 -2.37 17.91
C THR A 261 -3.18 -3.84 18.04
N SER A 262 -4.14 -4.77 17.97
CA SER A 262 -3.90 -6.22 17.96
C SER A 262 -4.04 -6.86 16.56
N PHE A 263 -4.32 -6.08 15.52
CA PHE A 263 -4.46 -6.61 14.15
C PHE A 263 -3.12 -7.12 13.62
N TYR A 264 -3.23 -8.08 12.72
CA TYR A 264 -2.12 -8.71 12.04
C TYR A 264 -1.96 -8.14 10.63
N ALA A 265 -0.78 -8.35 10.07
CA ALA A 265 -0.56 -8.25 8.65
C ALA A 265 0.33 -9.37 8.13
N LEU A 266 0.18 -9.67 6.85
CA LEU A 266 0.98 -10.64 6.11
C LEU A 266 1.87 -9.94 5.10
N HIS A 267 3.15 -10.32 5.06
CA HIS A 267 4.16 -9.72 4.19
C HIS A 267 4.88 -10.78 3.38
N TRP A 268 5.14 -10.49 2.11
CA TRP A 268 5.94 -11.34 1.22
C TRP A 268 7.03 -10.54 0.55
N GLU A 269 8.20 -11.16 0.36
CA GLU A 269 9.31 -10.51 -0.32
C GLU A 269 8.98 -10.30 -1.81
N LEU A 270 9.29 -9.10 -2.32
CA LEU A 270 9.17 -8.83 -3.74
C LEU A 270 10.19 -9.67 -4.53
N PRO A 271 9.80 -10.31 -5.64
CA PRO A 271 10.73 -11.04 -6.49
C PRO A 271 11.77 -10.09 -7.07
N LYS A 272 13.03 -10.52 -7.13
CA LYS A 272 14.07 -9.72 -7.80
C LYS A 272 13.73 -9.57 -9.28
N GLU A 273 14.07 -8.41 -9.84
CA GLU A 273 13.91 -8.12 -11.27
C GLU A 273 12.48 -8.26 -11.80
N TRP A 274 11.46 -8.25 -10.91
CA TRP A 274 10.04 -8.37 -11.26
C TRP A 274 9.55 -7.33 -12.27
N MET A 275 10.29 -6.24 -12.48
CA MET A 275 9.97 -5.18 -13.44
C MET A 275 10.53 -5.43 -14.85
N LYS A 276 11.45 -6.39 -15.04
CA LYS A 276 12.12 -6.64 -16.32
C LYS A 276 11.16 -7.28 -17.34
N ALA A 277 11.46 -7.09 -18.63
CA ALA A 277 10.69 -7.67 -19.74
C ALA A 277 10.70 -9.20 -19.73
N ASN A 278 11.82 -9.81 -19.34
CA ASN A 278 12.02 -11.26 -19.33
C ASN A 278 11.65 -11.94 -18.00
N PHE A 279 11.10 -11.20 -17.03
CA PHE A 279 10.61 -11.79 -15.78
C PHE A 279 9.46 -12.75 -16.07
N ASN A 280 9.54 -13.97 -15.53
CA ASN A 280 8.51 -14.98 -15.70
C ASN A 280 7.38 -14.80 -14.67
N ASP A 281 6.29 -14.18 -15.09
CA ASP A 281 5.06 -13.99 -14.32
C ASP A 281 3.97 -15.03 -14.67
N SER A 282 4.31 -16.14 -15.35
CA SER A 282 3.34 -17.17 -15.75
C SER A 282 2.56 -17.75 -14.58
N ASN A 283 3.18 -17.74 -13.40
CA ASN A 283 2.65 -18.27 -12.17
C ASN A 283 1.82 -17.24 -11.37
N TRP A 284 1.84 -15.96 -11.75
CA TRP A 284 1.06 -14.93 -11.07
C TRP A 284 -0.43 -15.06 -11.44
N PRO A 285 -1.33 -14.81 -10.48
CA PRO A 285 -2.75 -14.62 -10.77
C PRO A 285 -2.98 -13.53 -11.81
N ASN A 286 -4.08 -13.68 -12.55
CA ASN A 286 -4.62 -12.58 -13.31
C ASN A 286 -5.22 -11.54 -12.35
N ALA A 287 -5.28 -10.29 -12.81
CA ALA A 287 -5.91 -9.21 -12.09
C ALA A 287 -7.42 -9.43 -11.95
N THR A 288 -7.95 -9.05 -10.79
CA THR A 288 -9.40 -8.91 -10.60
C THR A 288 -9.81 -7.52 -11.07
N THR A 289 -10.95 -7.43 -11.76
CA THR A 289 -11.53 -6.15 -12.16
C THR A 289 -12.55 -5.67 -11.15
N TYR A 290 -12.58 -4.36 -10.94
CA TYR A 290 -13.47 -3.68 -10.01
C TYR A 290 -14.22 -2.56 -10.74
N THR A 291 -15.42 -2.24 -10.28
CA THR A 291 -16.26 -1.16 -10.83
C THR A 291 -15.90 0.18 -10.19
N ASN A 292 -16.32 1.27 -10.83
CA ASN A 292 -16.19 2.63 -10.26
C ASN A 292 -16.87 2.76 -8.89
N GLN A 293 -17.94 1.98 -8.67
CA GLN A 293 -18.64 1.92 -7.38
C GLN A 293 -17.82 1.19 -6.32
N ASP A 294 -17.12 0.12 -6.69
CA ASP A 294 -16.27 -0.63 -5.75
C ASP A 294 -15.13 0.24 -5.22
N ILE A 295 -14.54 1.09 -6.07
CA ILE A 295 -13.44 2.02 -5.75
C ILE A 295 -13.95 3.38 -5.22
N GLY A 296 -15.25 3.66 -5.34
CA GLY A 296 -15.87 4.91 -4.88
C GLY A 296 -15.31 6.17 -5.56
N VAL A 297 -15.16 6.19 -6.88
CA VAL A 297 -14.51 7.31 -7.62
C VAL A 297 -15.45 8.45 -8.04
N ASP A 298 -16.76 8.33 -7.81
CA ASP A 298 -17.79 9.25 -8.32
C ASP A 298 -17.63 10.71 -7.86
N ASN A 299 -16.88 10.97 -6.80
CA ASN A 299 -16.59 12.30 -6.26
C ASN A 299 -15.12 12.74 -6.45
N LYS A 300 -14.30 11.96 -7.16
CA LYS A 300 -12.86 12.22 -7.33
C LYS A 300 -12.63 12.92 -8.66
N SER A 301 -12.44 14.25 -8.66
CA SER A 301 -12.21 15.03 -9.90
C SER A 301 -11.01 14.58 -10.72
N ALA A 302 -10.00 13.99 -10.07
CA ALA A 302 -8.87 13.36 -10.73
C ALA A 302 -9.27 12.20 -11.66
N TYR A 303 -10.43 11.60 -11.43
CA TYR A 303 -11.06 10.58 -12.27
C TYR A 303 -12.19 11.18 -13.13
N THR A 304 -13.18 11.83 -12.49
CA THR A 304 -14.45 12.21 -13.14
C THR A 304 -14.31 13.30 -14.20
N ASN A 305 -13.25 14.11 -14.18
CA ASN A 305 -12.95 15.05 -15.27
C ASN A 305 -12.45 14.34 -16.54
N PHE A 306 -12.01 13.08 -16.42
CA PHE A 306 -11.31 12.34 -17.46
C PHE A 306 -11.97 11.00 -17.78
N THR A 307 -13.29 10.92 -17.62
CA THR A 307 -14.08 9.74 -18.04
C THR A 307 -13.94 9.46 -19.54
N SER A 308 -13.66 10.48 -20.37
CA SER A 308 -13.30 10.28 -21.79
C SER A 308 -11.96 9.56 -22.02
N ILE A 309 -11.18 9.36 -20.96
CA ILE A 309 -9.97 8.53 -20.95
C ILE A 309 -10.24 7.22 -20.25
N PHE A 310 -10.72 7.26 -19.01
CA PHE A 310 -10.82 6.06 -18.17
C PHE A 310 -12.11 5.26 -18.40
N ASP A 311 -13.23 5.92 -18.67
CA ASP A 311 -14.54 5.33 -18.98
C ASP A 311 -14.92 5.51 -20.47
N ASP A 312 -13.97 5.29 -21.40
CA ASP A 312 -14.25 5.42 -22.82
C ASP A 312 -15.34 4.43 -23.25
N THR A 313 -16.39 4.90 -23.92
CA THR A 313 -17.57 4.07 -24.24
C THR A 313 -17.28 2.96 -25.26
N SER A 314 -16.15 3.06 -25.97
CA SER A 314 -15.71 2.06 -26.94
C SER A 314 -14.68 1.09 -26.36
N GLU A 315 -13.76 1.59 -25.52
CA GLU A 315 -12.62 0.85 -24.97
C GLU A 315 -12.43 1.21 -23.49
N ASP A 316 -13.43 0.82 -22.69
CA ASP A 316 -13.53 1.11 -21.25
C ASP A 316 -12.40 0.44 -20.46
N ALA A 317 -11.67 1.23 -19.67
CA ALA A 317 -10.60 0.70 -18.83
C ALA A 317 -11.17 0.26 -17.48
N LYS A 318 -10.78 -0.92 -17.03
CA LYS A 318 -11.23 -1.46 -15.75
C LYS A 318 -10.24 -1.09 -14.65
N PHE A 319 -10.75 -0.73 -13.48
CA PHE A 319 -9.94 -0.79 -12.28
C PHE A 319 -9.47 -2.22 -12.06
N ILE A 320 -8.18 -2.38 -11.79
CA ILE A 320 -7.56 -3.67 -11.51
C ILE A 320 -6.86 -3.66 -10.16
N TRP A 321 -6.87 -4.82 -9.51
CA TRP A 321 -6.08 -5.11 -8.32
C TRP A 321 -5.76 -6.61 -8.22
N SER A 322 -5.24 -7.07 -7.08
CA SER A 322 -5.22 -8.48 -6.70
C SER A 322 -6.63 -8.97 -6.32
N THR A 323 -6.73 -10.11 -5.64
CA THR A 323 -8.02 -10.73 -5.29
C THR A 323 -8.83 -9.97 -4.26
N ASN A 324 -8.23 -9.03 -3.52
CA ASN A 324 -8.93 -8.23 -2.51
C ASN A 324 -8.51 -6.76 -2.55
N VAL A 325 -9.35 -5.90 -3.14
CA VAL A 325 -9.11 -4.46 -3.21
C VAL A 325 -9.10 -3.74 -1.86
N ILE A 326 -9.70 -4.33 -0.81
CA ILE A 326 -9.83 -3.69 0.50
C ILE A 326 -8.63 -4.00 1.40
N LEU A 327 -8.06 -5.21 1.30
CA LEU A 327 -7.05 -5.68 2.26
C LEU A 327 -5.66 -5.85 1.67
N ASP A 328 -5.51 -5.91 0.35
CA ASP A 328 -4.19 -6.04 -0.27
C ASP A 328 -3.59 -4.64 -0.46
N ASN A 329 -2.60 -4.28 0.36
CA ASN A 329 -2.07 -2.92 0.45
C ASN A 329 -0.82 -2.70 -0.42
N GLU A 330 -0.07 -3.75 -0.79
CA GLU A 330 1.01 -3.66 -1.79
C GLU A 330 0.76 -4.70 -2.88
N VAL A 331 0.60 -4.26 -4.13
CA VAL A 331 0.33 -5.14 -5.27
C VAL A 331 1.30 -4.84 -6.40
N LEU A 332 1.85 -5.89 -7.02
CA LEU A 332 2.59 -5.76 -8.27
C LEU A 332 1.70 -6.21 -9.42
N VAL A 333 1.62 -5.39 -10.48
CA VAL A 333 0.90 -5.72 -11.71
C VAL A 333 1.80 -5.69 -12.93
N ARG A 334 1.51 -6.55 -13.92
CA ARG A 334 2.31 -6.67 -15.15
C ARG A 334 1.44 -6.96 -16.37
N TYR A 335 1.82 -6.37 -17.51
CA TYR A 335 1.19 -6.66 -18.79
C TYR A 335 2.16 -6.41 -19.96
N THR A 336 2.13 -7.30 -20.95
CA THR A 336 2.99 -7.17 -22.15
C THR A 336 2.15 -6.76 -23.35
N ILE A 337 2.48 -5.60 -23.90
CA ILE A 337 1.92 -5.07 -25.14
C ILE A 337 2.69 -5.69 -26.30
N LYS A 338 1.94 -6.32 -27.22
CA LYS A 338 2.49 -7.03 -28.37
C LYS A 338 2.77 -6.13 -29.56
#